data_AF-A0A951GBQ0-F1
#
_entry.id   AF-A0A951GBQ0-F1
#
_cell.length_a   1.000
_cell.length_b   1.000
_cell.length_c   1.000
_cell.angle_alpha   90.00
_cell.angle_beta   90.00
_cell.angle_gamma   90.00
#
_symmetry.space_group_name_H-M   'P 1'
#
loop_
_entity.id
_entity.type
_entity.pdbx_description
1 polymer ?
#
loop_
_entity_poly.entity_id
_entity_poly.type
_entity_poly.pdbx_seq_one_letter_code
_entity_poly.pdbx_strand_id
1 'polypeptide(L)'
;MTRVTGEAADELRHLVPDVETLARRLATADYLVDEALATSMFLSLRLPQPLLLEGEAGVGKTEAGKSLAVVLDTPLIRLQCYDGIDAAEALYEWNYPRQLLSIRLAEAQGTQLREQDLFGREHLIRRPLLRALEHPGPRPAVLLIDEIDRADDDFEAFLLELLAEAAVTIPEIGTVRATHPPIIVLTSNRTRDLHDAVKRRCLYQWIDYPSPQREVDIVRRRVPGASPQLTVQVADAVSRMRDSDVQKPPGVAEAIDWVAALTVLGVDELDVAAIDRTLGSVLKYSEDQEVVRAAGLEQLVGPR
;
A
#
# COMPACT_ATOMS: atom_id res chain seq x y z
N MET A 1 1.26 32.73 1.69
CA MET A 1 0.14 32.13 2.45
C MET A 1 -0.87 31.57 1.47
N THR A 2 -0.60 30.39 0.93
CA THR A 2 -1.54 29.70 0.04
C THR A 2 -2.50 28.95 0.95
N ARG A 3 -3.77 29.36 0.95
CA ARG A 3 -4.86 28.68 1.67
C ARG A 3 -4.83 27.20 1.27
N VAL A 4 -4.77 26.30 2.25
CA VAL A 4 -5.27 24.93 2.07
C VAL A 4 -6.69 25.09 1.56
N THR A 5 -6.96 24.63 0.35
CA THR A 5 -8.20 24.91 -0.36
C THR A 5 -9.35 24.17 0.33
N GLY A 6 -10.29 24.91 0.92
CA GLY A 6 -11.53 24.35 1.47
C GLY A 6 -12.34 23.59 0.42
N GLU A 7 -12.17 23.94 -0.86
CA GLU A 7 -12.82 23.31 -2.02
C GLU A 7 -12.48 21.82 -2.14
N ALA A 8 -11.20 21.44 -1.97
CA ALA A 8 -10.79 20.04 -2.06
C ALA A 8 -11.37 19.21 -0.90
N ALA A 9 -11.41 19.78 0.31
CA ALA A 9 -12.04 19.14 1.45
C ALA A 9 -13.54 18.95 1.20
N ASP A 10 -14.23 19.97 0.69
CA ASP A 10 -15.66 19.89 0.36
C ASP A 10 -15.93 18.86 -0.74
N GLU A 11 -15.12 18.79 -1.79
CA GLU A 11 -15.24 17.75 -2.83
C GLU A 11 -15.13 16.33 -2.23
N LEU A 12 -14.15 16.09 -1.36
CA LEU A 12 -14.01 14.80 -0.68
C LEU A 12 -15.24 14.46 0.17
N ARG A 13 -15.84 15.46 0.85
CA ARG A 13 -17.08 15.27 1.61
C ARG A 13 -18.27 14.91 0.72
N HIS A 14 -18.36 15.47 -0.49
CA HIS A 14 -19.42 15.13 -1.44
C HIS A 14 -19.20 13.76 -2.07
N LEU A 15 -17.95 13.42 -2.40
CA LEU A 15 -17.61 12.13 -3.00
C LEU A 15 -17.83 10.98 -2.02
N VAL A 16 -17.42 11.18 -0.78
CA VAL A 16 -17.46 10.19 0.31
C VAL A 16 -18.15 10.81 1.53
N PRO A 17 -19.49 10.92 1.55
CA PRO A 17 -20.25 11.59 2.62
C PRO A 17 -20.19 10.85 3.96
N ASP A 18 -20.17 9.52 3.93
CA ASP A 18 -20.24 8.62 5.07
C ASP A 18 -19.39 7.35 4.84
N VAL A 19 -19.24 6.56 5.90
CA VAL A 19 -18.46 5.30 5.90
C VAL A 19 -19.06 4.28 4.94
N GLU A 20 -20.40 4.16 4.89
CA GLU A 20 -21.09 3.20 4.03
C GLU A 20 -20.83 3.50 2.54
N THR A 21 -20.84 4.77 2.15
CA THR A 21 -20.54 5.19 0.79
C THR A 21 -19.09 4.95 0.42
N LEU A 22 -18.14 5.15 1.36
CA LEU A 22 -16.75 4.75 1.15
C LEU A 22 -16.64 3.24 0.89
N ALA A 23 -17.23 2.42 1.75
CA ALA A 23 -17.18 0.97 1.64
C ALA A 23 -17.78 0.48 0.31
N ARG A 24 -18.91 1.03 -0.12
CA ARG A 24 -19.52 0.71 -1.43
C ARG A 24 -18.62 1.09 -2.59
N ARG A 25 -17.99 2.27 -2.56
CA ARG A 25 -17.06 2.72 -3.61
C ARG A 25 -15.80 1.87 -3.66
N LEU A 26 -15.23 1.50 -2.50
CA LEU A 26 -14.10 0.57 -2.43
C LEU A 26 -14.47 -0.80 -3.01
N ALA A 27 -15.69 -1.30 -2.72
CA ALA A 27 -16.18 -2.53 -3.31
C ALA A 27 -16.37 -2.46 -4.84
N THR A 28 -16.65 -1.28 -5.41
CA THR A 28 -16.64 -1.09 -6.88
C THR A 28 -15.24 -1.06 -7.47
N ALA A 29 -14.22 -0.77 -6.66
CA ALA A 29 -12.80 -0.85 -7.01
C ALA A 29 -12.18 -2.21 -6.63
N ASP A 30 -13.00 -3.25 -6.44
CA ASP A 30 -12.60 -4.61 -6.07
C ASP A 30 -11.77 -4.70 -4.78
N TYR A 31 -12.09 -3.84 -3.81
CA TYR A 31 -11.54 -3.87 -2.46
C TYR A 31 -12.64 -3.94 -1.40
N LEU A 32 -12.75 -5.09 -0.75
CA LEU A 32 -13.75 -5.34 0.28
C LEU A 32 -13.18 -4.97 1.65
N VAL A 33 -13.80 -4.00 2.33
CA VAL A 33 -13.43 -3.53 3.68
C VAL A 33 -14.43 -3.95 4.75
N ASP A 34 -13.95 -4.26 5.95
CA ASP A 34 -14.84 -4.45 7.11
C ASP A 34 -15.21 -3.10 7.69
N GLU A 35 -16.08 -3.09 8.71
CA GLU A 35 -16.54 -1.85 9.31
C GLU A 35 -15.39 -1.05 9.95
N ALA A 36 -14.44 -1.73 10.61
CA ALA A 36 -13.31 -1.09 11.28
C ALA A 36 -12.37 -0.42 10.27
N LEU A 37 -11.95 -1.14 9.23
CA LEU A 37 -11.11 -0.62 8.16
C LEU A 37 -11.81 0.47 7.35
N ALA A 38 -13.10 0.30 7.02
CA ALA A 38 -13.88 1.34 6.35
C ALA A 38 -13.94 2.62 7.19
N THR A 39 -14.14 2.49 8.50
CA THR A 39 -14.18 3.63 9.43
C THR A 39 -12.82 4.31 9.52
N SER A 40 -11.74 3.56 9.71
CA SER A 40 -10.38 4.09 9.78
C SER A 40 -9.95 4.80 8.49
N MET A 41 -10.27 4.22 7.33
CA MET A 41 -10.06 4.86 6.02
C MET A 41 -10.93 6.10 5.84
N PHE A 42 -12.19 6.09 6.30
CA PHE A 42 -13.05 7.27 6.23
C PHE A 42 -12.52 8.40 7.12
N LEU A 43 -12.09 8.09 8.34
CA LEU A 43 -11.53 9.07 9.28
C LEU A 43 -10.24 9.69 8.74
N SER A 44 -9.38 8.94 8.06
CA SER A 44 -8.17 9.50 7.44
C SER A 44 -8.46 10.47 6.28
N LEU A 45 -9.65 10.42 5.68
CA LEU A 45 -10.11 11.41 4.71
C LEU A 45 -10.67 12.68 5.37
N ARG A 46 -11.05 12.62 6.65
CA ARG A 46 -11.70 13.73 7.37
C ARG A 46 -10.78 14.41 8.36
N LEU A 47 -9.77 13.72 8.84
CA LEU A 47 -8.80 14.18 9.83
C LEU A 47 -7.43 14.35 9.15
N PRO A 48 -6.62 15.34 9.57
CA PRO A 48 -5.25 15.53 9.10
C PRO A 48 -4.30 14.50 9.76
N GLN A 49 -4.68 13.23 9.81
CA GLN A 49 -3.93 12.16 10.43
C GLN A 49 -3.67 11.05 9.40
N PRO A 50 -2.41 10.64 9.20
CA PRO A 50 -2.07 9.46 8.40
C PRO A 50 -2.75 8.19 8.91
N LEU A 51 -3.00 7.23 8.03
CA LEU A 51 -3.52 5.91 8.37
C LEU A 51 -2.38 4.88 8.37
N LEU A 52 -2.11 4.27 9.52
CA LEU A 52 -1.19 3.14 9.66
C LEU A 52 -1.98 1.83 9.62
N LEU A 53 -1.72 1.03 8.59
CA LEU A 53 -2.25 -0.31 8.40
C LEU A 53 -1.18 -1.33 8.79
N GLU A 54 -1.37 -2.00 9.92
CA GLU A 54 -0.58 -3.17 10.32
C GLU A 54 -1.39 -4.44 10.09
N GLY A 55 -0.71 -5.57 9.91
CA GLY A 55 -1.39 -6.86 9.72
C GLY A 55 -0.46 -7.88 9.09
N GLU A 56 -0.98 -9.07 8.83
CA GLU A 56 -0.21 -10.16 8.24
C GLU A 56 0.10 -9.92 6.75
N ALA A 57 1.09 -10.64 6.21
CA ALA A 57 1.41 -10.57 4.80
C ALA A 57 0.19 -11.00 3.95
N GLY A 58 -0.03 -10.33 2.81
CA GLY A 58 -1.09 -10.74 1.88
C GLY A 58 -2.53 -10.44 2.31
N VAL A 59 -2.77 -9.70 3.39
CA VAL A 59 -4.14 -9.28 3.82
C VAL A 59 -4.70 -8.06 3.08
N GLY A 60 -3.95 -7.48 2.13
CA GLY A 60 -4.43 -6.39 1.28
C GLY A 60 -4.15 -4.96 1.79
N LYS A 61 -3.15 -4.76 2.68
CA LYS A 61 -2.73 -3.44 3.17
C LYS A 61 -2.35 -2.47 2.04
N THR A 62 -1.47 -2.89 1.15
CA THR A 62 -1.04 -2.10 -0.03
C THR A 62 -2.22 -1.82 -0.98
N GLU A 63 -3.15 -2.77 -1.10
CA GLU A 63 -4.33 -2.63 -1.95
C GLU A 63 -5.31 -1.58 -1.42
N ALA A 64 -5.35 -1.36 -0.10
CA ALA A 64 -6.15 -0.30 0.52
C ALA A 64 -5.80 1.08 -0.03
N GLY A 65 -4.50 1.42 -0.08
CA GLY A 65 -4.03 2.71 -0.61
C GLY A 65 -4.30 2.87 -2.10
N LYS A 66 -4.08 1.82 -2.90
CA LYS A 66 -4.41 1.83 -4.34
C LYS A 66 -5.90 2.04 -4.58
N SER A 67 -6.74 1.31 -3.86
CA SER A 67 -8.20 1.37 -4.02
C SER A 67 -8.74 2.73 -3.58
N LEU A 68 -8.14 3.32 -2.54
CA LEU A 68 -8.46 4.68 -2.12
C LEU A 68 -8.14 5.70 -3.22
N ALA A 69 -6.98 5.59 -3.87
CA ALA A 69 -6.62 6.47 -4.99
C ALA A 69 -7.60 6.35 -6.17
N VAL A 70 -8.04 5.13 -6.48
CA VAL A 70 -9.07 4.86 -7.51
C VAL A 70 -10.41 5.48 -7.12
N VAL A 71 -10.87 5.29 -5.88
CA VAL A 71 -12.15 5.82 -5.39
C VAL A 71 -12.17 7.35 -5.41
N LEU A 72 -11.04 7.98 -5.09
CA LEU A 72 -10.89 9.43 -5.06
C LEU A 72 -10.59 10.05 -6.42
N ASP A 73 -10.33 9.23 -7.44
CA ASP A 73 -9.93 9.66 -8.77
C ASP A 73 -8.74 10.65 -8.69
N THR A 74 -7.68 10.20 -8.05
CA THR A 74 -6.47 10.98 -7.75
C THR A 74 -5.22 10.12 -7.95
N PRO A 75 -4.04 10.68 -8.27
CA PRO A 75 -2.84 9.87 -8.41
C PRO A 75 -2.46 9.16 -7.12
N LEU A 76 -2.08 7.88 -7.27
CA LEU A 76 -1.33 7.14 -6.27
C LEU A 76 0.17 7.44 -6.43
N ILE A 77 0.78 7.92 -5.36
CA ILE A 77 2.23 8.09 -5.27
C ILE A 77 2.72 7.08 -4.24
N ARG A 78 3.49 6.08 -4.71
CA ARG A 78 4.02 5.02 -3.85
C ARG A 78 5.48 5.30 -3.52
N LEU A 79 5.81 5.20 -2.25
CA LEU A 79 7.15 5.08 -1.70
C LEU A 79 7.27 3.67 -1.12
N GLN A 80 8.13 2.85 -1.71
CA GLN A 80 8.44 1.52 -1.17
C GLN A 80 9.62 1.66 -0.22
N CYS A 81 9.44 1.29 1.05
CA CYS A 81 10.52 1.24 2.02
C CYS A 81 11.26 -0.10 1.92
N TYR A 82 12.57 -0.03 2.15
CA TYR A 82 13.50 -1.15 2.22
C TYR A 82 14.69 -0.75 3.09
N ASP A 83 15.51 -1.72 3.45
CA ASP A 83 16.69 -1.49 4.28
C ASP A 83 17.71 -0.59 3.56
N GLY A 84 18.09 0.51 4.20
CA GLY A 84 19.01 1.51 3.64
C GLY A 84 18.37 2.57 2.73
N ILE A 85 17.04 2.66 2.65
CA ILE A 85 16.38 3.81 1.99
C ILE A 85 16.74 5.11 2.72
N ASP A 86 17.10 6.15 1.96
CA ASP A 86 17.47 7.45 2.53
C ASP A 86 16.50 8.58 2.16
N ALA A 87 16.74 9.76 2.76
CA ALA A 87 15.94 10.95 2.48
C ALA A 87 16.08 11.43 1.02
N ALA A 88 17.21 11.18 0.34
CA ALA A 88 17.40 11.61 -1.04
C ALA A 88 16.50 10.79 -1.98
N GLU A 89 16.48 9.46 -1.83
CA GLU A 89 15.66 8.54 -2.62
C GLU A 89 14.16 8.73 -2.40
N ALA A 90 13.77 9.17 -1.20
CA ALA A 90 12.37 9.42 -0.85
C ALA A 90 11.89 10.85 -1.18
N LEU A 91 12.74 11.86 -0.97
CA LEU A 91 12.37 13.28 -1.06
C LEU A 91 12.81 13.94 -2.37
N TYR A 92 14.12 14.04 -2.61
CA TYR A 92 14.66 14.65 -3.82
C TYR A 92 16.13 14.34 -4.06
N GLU A 93 16.52 14.46 -5.33
CA GLU A 93 17.92 14.50 -5.73
C GLU A 93 18.19 15.67 -6.67
N TRP A 94 19.43 16.14 -6.66
CA TRP A 94 19.92 17.11 -7.65
C TRP A 94 20.29 16.41 -8.95
N ASN A 95 19.80 16.93 -10.08
CA ASN A 95 20.17 16.46 -11.41
C ASN A 95 21.55 17.02 -11.79
N TYR A 96 22.60 16.42 -11.24
CA TYR A 96 23.99 16.81 -11.52
C TYR A 96 24.34 16.82 -13.02
N PRO A 97 23.91 15.84 -13.85
CA PRO A 97 24.13 15.92 -15.30
C PRO A 97 23.55 17.18 -15.94
N ARG A 98 22.32 17.58 -15.56
CA ARG A 98 21.68 18.79 -16.06
C ARG A 98 22.35 20.07 -15.55
N GLN A 99 22.81 20.07 -14.30
CA GLN A 99 23.59 21.18 -13.75
C GLN A 99 24.89 21.36 -14.53
N LEU A 100 25.63 20.27 -14.77
CA LEU A 100 26.89 20.31 -15.55
C LEU A 100 26.65 20.79 -16.98
N LEU A 101 25.58 20.33 -17.65
CA LEU A 101 25.21 20.82 -18.98
C LEU A 101 24.93 22.33 -18.97
N SER A 102 24.25 22.82 -17.93
CA SER A 102 23.93 24.25 -17.78
C SER A 102 25.20 25.08 -17.60
N ILE A 103 26.15 24.59 -16.81
CA ILE A 103 27.50 25.17 -16.67
C ILE A 103 28.21 25.25 -18.02
N ARG A 104 28.25 24.16 -18.79
CA ARG A 104 28.90 24.12 -20.11
C ARG A 104 28.27 25.08 -21.12
N LEU A 105 26.95 25.18 -21.14
CA LEU A 105 26.24 26.10 -22.03
C LEU A 105 26.51 27.56 -21.67
N ALA A 106 26.53 27.89 -20.37
CA ALA A 106 26.86 29.22 -19.89
C ALA A 106 28.32 29.59 -20.21
N GLU A 107 29.27 28.67 -20.00
CA GLU A 107 30.67 28.83 -20.40
C GLU A 107 30.81 29.12 -21.91
N ALA A 108 30.12 28.34 -22.76
CA ALA A 108 30.16 28.50 -24.21
C ALA A 108 29.54 29.82 -24.70
N GLN A 109 28.55 30.34 -23.97
CA GLN A 109 27.87 31.60 -24.28
C GLN A 109 28.49 32.81 -23.57
N GLY A 110 29.52 32.62 -22.73
CA GLY A 110 30.11 33.69 -21.92
C GLY A 110 29.16 34.28 -20.88
N THR A 111 28.16 33.52 -20.45
CA THR A 111 27.18 33.92 -19.44
C THR A 111 27.66 33.52 -18.05
N GLN A 112 27.50 34.40 -17.05
CA GLN A 112 27.76 34.04 -15.65
C GLN A 112 26.55 33.31 -15.04
N LEU A 113 26.82 32.19 -14.36
CA LEU A 113 25.84 31.49 -13.54
C LEU A 113 26.03 31.84 -12.07
N ARG A 114 24.92 31.97 -11.36
CA ARG A 114 24.87 32.06 -9.89
C ARG A 114 24.48 30.69 -9.33
N GLU A 115 24.76 30.48 -8.06
CA GLU A 115 24.38 29.24 -7.35
C GLU A 115 22.88 28.94 -7.46
N GLN A 116 22.05 29.97 -7.38
CA GLN A 116 20.59 29.90 -7.52
C GLN A 116 20.14 29.38 -8.89
N ASP A 117 20.97 29.56 -9.92
CA ASP A 117 20.70 29.08 -11.28
C ASP A 117 21.05 27.58 -11.44
N LEU A 118 21.67 26.96 -10.43
CA LEU A 118 22.03 25.53 -10.40
C LEU A 118 21.24 24.74 -9.36
N PHE A 119 20.92 25.36 -8.22
CA PHE A 119 20.19 24.74 -7.10
C PHE A 119 18.74 25.25 -7.03
N GLY A 120 18.06 25.25 -8.18
CA GLY A 120 16.65 25.62 -8.32
C GLY A 120 15.72 24.44 -8.64
N ARG A 121 14.41 24.69 -8.59
CA ARG A 121 13.34 23.68 -8.81
C ARG A 121 13.43 22.94 -10.16
N GLU A 122 14.13 23.52 -11.13
CA GLU A 122 14.39 23.02 -12.49
C GLU A 122 15.49 21.97 -12.55
N HIS A 123 16.38 21.93 -11.55
CA HIS A 123 17.44 20.92 -11.41
C HIS A 123 17.07 19.83 -10.41
N LEU A 124 15.92 19.95 -9.75
CA LEU A 124 15.49 19.04 -8.70
C LEU A 124 14.67 17.87 -9.28
N ILE A 125 15.15 16.65 -9.05
CA ILE A 125 14.44 15.41 -9.32
C ILE A 125 13.53 15.13 -8.14
N ARG A 126 12.22 15.28 -8.35
CA ARG A 126 11.22 15.07 -7.31
C ARG A 126 11.01 13.58 -7.09
N ARG A 127 11.29 13.11 -5.89
CA ARG A 127 11.02 11.73 -5.47
C ARG A 127 9.62 11.63 -4.82
N PRO A 128 9.12 10.43 -4.44
CA PRO A 128 7.72 10.24 -4.08
C PRO A 128 7.17 11.23 -3.05
N LEU A 129 7.91 11.52 -1.98
CA LEU A 129 7.44 12.42 -0.93
C LEU A 129 7.23 13.85 -1.46
N LEU A 130 8.22 14.40 -2.16
CA LEU A 130 8.09 15.75 -2.72
C LEU A 130 7.05 15.81 -3.83
N ARG A 131 6.91 14.77 -4.65
CA ARG A 131 5.85 14.67 -5.67
C ARG A 131 4.45 14.72 -5.03
N ALA A 132 4.26 14.10 -3.87
CA ALA A 132 2.99 14.11 -3.16
C ALA A 132 2.70 15.50 -2.56
N LEU A 133 3.70 16.15 -1.98
CA LEU A 133 3.58 17.49 -1.42
C LEU A 133 3.31 18.56 -2.47
N GLU A 134 3.96 18.46 -3.63
CA GLU A 134 3.78 19.41 -4.74
C GLU A 134 2.61 19.07 -5.68
N HIS A 135 1.81 18.06 -5.35
CA HIS A 135 0.67 17.68 -6.18
C HIS A 135 -0.30 18.88 -6.31
N PRO A 136 -0.61 19.32 -7.55
CA PRO A 136 -1.34 20.57 -7.77
C PRO A 136 -2.85 20.49 -7.47
N GLY A 137 -3.41 19.30 -7.24
CA GLY A 137 -4.85 19.08 -7.09
C GLY A 137 -5.54 18.72 -8.40
N PRO A 138 -6.89 18.80 -8.47
CA PRO A 138 -7.78 19.46 -7.50
C PRO A 138 -8.01 18.70 -6.20
N ARG A 139 -7.83 17.37 -6.18
CA ARG A 139 -7.92 16.53 -4.98
C ARG A 139 -6.53 16.22 -4.45
N PRO A 140 -6.38 15.96 -3.13
CA PRO A 140 -5.10 15.52 -2.60
C PRO A 140 -4.68 14.19 -3.25
N ALA A 141 -3.38 14.03 -3.50
CA ALA A 141 -2.83 12.75 -3.90
C ALA A 141 -2.93 11.74 -2.76
N VAL A 142 -3.00 10.45 -3.09
CA VAL A 142 -2.80 9.39 -2.10
C VAL A 142 -1.32 9.04 -2.06
N LEU A 143 -0.67 9.26 -0.92
CA LEU A 143 0.71 8.86 -0.66
C LEU A 143 0.72 7.53 0.10
N LEU A 144 1.19 6.49 -0.56
CA LEU A 144 1.35 5.17 0.04
C LEU A 144 2.82 4.96 0.42
N ILE A 145 3.10 4.92 1.72
CA ILE A 145 4.40 4.55 2.30
C ILE A 145 4.32 3.07 2.67
N ASP A 146 4.90 2.22 1.84
CA ASP A 146 4.71 0.78 1.87
C ASP A 146 5.87 0.09 2.59
N GLU A 147 5.57 -0.85 3.49
CA GLU A 147 6.54 -1.60 4.32
C GLU A 147 7.47 -0.69 5.13
N ILE A 148 6.91 0.31 5.84
CA ILE A 148 7.70 1.28 6.62
C ILE A 148 8.58 0.60 7.70
N ASP A 149 8.18 -0.59 8.15
CA ASP A 149 8.94 -1.43 9.07
C ASP A 149 10.27 -1.95 8.50
N ARG A 150 10.52 -1.79 7.20
CA ARG A 150 11.81 -2.11 6.58
C ARG A 150 12.79 -0.94 6.51
N ALA A 151 12.32 0.29 6.69
CA ALA A 151 13.22 1.43 6.78
C ALA A 151 13.95 1.44 8.14
N ASP A 152 14.97 2.27 8.30
CA ASP A 152 15.64 2.48 9.57
C ASP A 152 14.96 3.58 10.42
N ASP A 153 15.39 3.71 11.67
CA ASP A 153 14.84 4.69 12.62
C ASP A 153 15.12 6.14 12.18
N ASP A 154 16.24 6.39 11.50
CA ASP A 154 16.62 7.71 10.99
C ASP A 154 15.64 8.16 9.89
N PHE A 155 15.25 7.25 9.00
CA PHE A 155 14.23 7.49 7.99
C PHE A 155 12.85 7.73 8.62
N GLU A 156 12.46 6.94 9.62
CA GLU A 156 11.22 7.18 10.37
C GLU A 156 11.19 8.57 11.01
N ALA A 157 12.30 8.99 11.62
CA ALA A 157 12.43 10.31 12.24
C ALA A 157 12.27 11.44 11.21
N PHE A 158 12.87 11.26 10.02
CA PHE A 158 12.72 12.19 8.90
C PHE A 158 11.25 12.34 8.45
N LEU A 159 10.47 11.25 8.41
CA LEU A 159 9.07 11.31 8.04
C LEU A 159 8.19 12.10 9.03
N LEU A 160 8.61 12.28 10.29
CA LEU A 160 7.77 12.89 11.32
C LEU A 160 7.35 14.33 10.99
N GLU A 161 8.22 15.12 10.36
CA GLU A 161 7.88 16.49 9.90
C GLU A 161 6.77 16.43 8.85
N LEU A 162 6.95 15.56 7.84
CA LEU A 162 6.00 15.39 6.75
C LEU A 162 4.64 14.89 7.26
N LEU A 163 4.63 13.89 8.15
CA LEU A 163 3.41 13.32 8.73
C LEU A 163 2.64 14.34 9.60
N ALA A 164 3.34 15.29 10.23
CA ALA A 164 2.72 16.27 11.11
C ALA A 164 2.24 17.53 10.36
N GLU A 165 3.01 18.00 9.37
CA GLU A 165 2.81 19.32 8.77
C GLU A 165 2.44 19.31 7.28
N ALA A 166 2.49 18.15 6.63
CA ALA A 166 2.45 18.04 5.17
C ALA A 166 3.42 19.04 4.52
N ALA A 167 4.65 19.10 5.06
CA ALA A 167 5.70 19.99 4.64
C ALA A 167 7.08 19.34 4.85
N VAL A 168 8.07 19.85 4.12
CA VAL A 168 9.49 19.47 4.23
C VAL A 168 10.34 20.70 3.97
N THR A 169 11.48 20.78 4.65
CA THR A 169 12.45 21.86 4.44
C THR A 169 13.62 21.38 3.59
N ILE A 170 13.79 22.01 2.43
CA ILE A 170 14.92 21.76 1.53
C ILE A 170 15.91 22.92 1.70
N PRO A 171 17.17 22.69 2.12
CA PRO A 171 18.11 23.76 2.45
C PRO A 171 18.26 24.84 1.37
N GLU A 172 18.31 24.44 0.10
CA GLU A 172 18.61 25.34 -1.02
C GLU A 172 17.38 26.11 -1.52
N ILE A 173 16.17 25.57 -1.36
CA ILE A 173 14.93 26.17 -1.91
C ILE A 173 13.89 26.56 -0.85
N GLY A 174 14.17 26.28 0.42
CA GLY A 174 13.31 26.55 1.56
C GLY A 174 12.23 25.49 1.78
N THR A 175 11.26 25.83 2.64
CA THR A 175 10.17 24.92 3.02
C THR A 175 9.14 24.78 1.91
N VAL A 176 8.89 23.54 1.50
CA VAL A 176 7.82 23.15 0.60
C VAL A 176 6.65 22.65 1.44
N ARG A 177 5.52 23.35 1.39
CA ARG A 177 4.28 22.95 2.07
C ARG A 177 3.22 22.58 1.04
N ALA A 178 2.52 21.48 1.29
CA ALA A 178 1.45 21.03 0.42
C ALA A 178 0.29 22.05 0.37
N THR A 179 -0.16 22.36 -0.84
CA THR A 179 -1.40 23.13 -1.05
C THR A 179 -2.63 22.26 -0.81
N HIS A 180 -2.56 21.01 -1.25
CA HIS A 180 -3.51 19.94 -1.00
C HIS A 180 -2.78 18.84 -0.22
N PRO A 181 -2.84 18.83 1.13
CA PRO A 181 -2.15 17.84 1.94
C PRO A 181 -2.50 16.41 1.49
N PRO A 182 -1.49 15.56 1.18
CA PRO A 182 -1.76 14.22 0.68
C PRO A 182 -2.48 13.38 1.73
N ILE A 183 -3.31 12.44 1.27
CA ILE A 183 -3.86 11.40 2.12
C ILE A 183 -2.79 10.34 2.28
N ILE A 184 -2.26 10.17 3.49
CA ILE A 184 -1.12 9.31 3.76
C ILE A 184 -1.59 7.97 4.31
N VAL A 185 -1.18 6.90 3.64
CA VAL A 185 -1.38 5.51 4.09
C VAL A 185 -0.01 4.88 4.29
N LEU A 186 0.27 4.42 5.50
CA LEU A 186 1.45 3.65 5.86
C LEU A 186 1.06 2.18 5.98
N THR A 187 1.90 1.27 5.48
CA THR A 187 1.71 -0.18 5.68
C THR A 187 2.90 -0.78 6.41
N SER A 188 2.65 -1.76 7.26
CA SER A 188 3.70 -2.51 7.95
C SER A 188 3.29 -3.98 8.07
N ASN A 189 4.25 -4.88 7.87
CA ASN A 189 4.09 -6.31 8.14
C ASN A 189 4.55 -6.68 9.55
N ARG A 190 4.91 -5.67 10.37
CA ARG A 190 5.42 -5.81 11.72
C ARG A 190 6.67 -6.72 11.79
N THR A 191 7.56 -6.64 10.79
CA THR A 191 8.85 -7.33 10.82
C THR A 191 9.76 -6.77 11.92
N ARG A 192 9.56 -5.50 12.27
CA ARG A 192 10.05 -4.87 13.50
C ARG A 192 8.98 -3.91 14.03
N ASP A 193 9.13 -3.50 15.28
CA ASP A 193 8.29 -2.45 15.84
C ASP A 193 8.70 -1.07 15.30
N LEU A 194 7.72 -0.33 14.79
CA LEU A 194 7.89 1.07 14.41
C LEU A 194 8.08 1.95 15.64
N HIS A 195 8.78 3.06 15.45
CA HIS A 195 8.99 4.04 16.50
C HIS A 195 7.65 4.59 17.00
N ASP A 196 7.47 4.65 18.32
CA ASP A 196 6.30 5.22 18.99
C ASP A 196 5.86 6.58 18.44
N ALA A 197 6.82 7.40 17.98
CA ALA A 197 6.58 8.72 17.45
C ALA A 197 5.76 8.70 16.15
N VAL A 198 5.96 7.68 15.30
CA VAL A 198 5.18 7.45 14.09
C VAL A 198 3.78 6.98 14.47
N LYS A 199 3.67 5.96 15.33
CA LYS A 199 2.37 5.40 15.75
C LYS A 199 1.46 6.47 16.37
N ARG A 200 1.99 7.33 17.23
CA ARG A 200 1.22 8.41 17.89
C ARG A 200 0.70 9.50 16.94
N ARG A 201 1.24 9.60 15.73
CA ARG A 201 0.79 10.55 14.71
C ARG A 201 -0.25 9.95 13.77
N CYS A 202 -0.48 8.64 13.81
CA CYS A 202 -1.35 7.93 12.87
C CYS A 202 -2.66 7.47 13.52
N LEU A 203 -3.71 7.38 12.72
CA LEU A 203 -4.83 6.48 12.97
C LEU A 203 -4.32 5.05 12.76
N TYR A 204 -4.64 4.15 13.69
CA TYR A 204 -4.17 2.78 13.66
C TYR A 204 -5.28 1.80 13.30
N GLN A 205 -5.01 0.91 12.35
CA GLN A 205 -5.89 -0.21 12.03
C GLN A 205 -5.06 -1.48 11.83
N TRP A 206 -5.42 -2.53 12.59
CA TRP A 206 -4.96 -3.89 12.33
C TRP A 206 -5.85 -4.55 11.27
N ILE A 207 -5.26 -5.18 10.27
CA ILE A 207 -5.95 -5.97 9.25
C ILE A 207 -5.61 -7.44 9.49
N ASP A 208 -6.62 -8.18 9.93
CA ASP A 208 -6.53 -9.63 10.11
C ASP A 208 -6.85 -10.37 8.81
N TYR A 209 -6.61 -11.68 8.80
CA TYR A 209 -7.09 -12.54 7.75
C TYR A 209 -8.63 -12.47 7.66
N PRO A 210 -9.20 -12.42 6.44
CA PRO A 210 -10.64 -12.40 6.29
C PRO A 210 -11.26 -13.74 6.73
N SER A 211 -12.52 -13.69 7.17
CA SER A 211 -13.32 -14.92 7.32
C SER A 211 -13.42 -15.68 6.00
N PRO A 212 -13.61 -17.01 5.98
CA PRO A 212 -13.72 -17.79 4.75
C PRO A 212 -14.76 -17.25 3.76
N GLN A 213 -15.94 -16.83 4.24
CA GLN A 213 -16.99 -16.23 3.40
C GLN A 213 -16.52 -14.96 2.68
N ARG A 214 -15.82 -14.10 3.42
CA ARG A 214 -15.25 -12.86 2.89
C ARG A 214 -14.11 -13.12 1.91
N GLU A 215 -13.28 -14.14 2.19
CA GLU A 215 -12.22 -14.56 1.28
C GLU A 215 -12.80 -15.07 -0.05
N VAL A 216 -13.88 -15.85 0.00
CA VAL A 216 -14.63 -16.28 -1.19
C VAL A 216 -15.06 -15.09 -2.03
N ASP A 217 -15.64 -14.06 -1.41
CA ASP A 217 -16.08 -12.86 -2.13
C ASP A 217 -14.92 -12.08 -2.75
N ILE A 218 -13.77 -12.02 -2.09
CA ILE A 218 -12.55 -11.41 -2.63
C ILE A 218 -12.05 -12.20 -3.85
N VAL A 219 -11.93 -13.53 -3.71
CA VAL A 219 -11.40 -14.40 -4.76
C VAL A 219 -12.30 -14.38 -5.99
N ARG A 220 -13.63 -14.42 -5.83
CA ARG A 220 -14.59 -14.34 -6.96
C ARG A 220 -14.43 -13.09 -7.81
N ARG A 221 -14.10 -11.96 -7.19
CA ARG A 221 -13.86 -10.68 -7.91
C ARG A 221 -12.54 -10.71 -8.67
N ARG A 222 -11.51 -11.34 -8.10
CA ARG A 222 -10.15 -11.38 -8.67
C ARG A 222 -9.98 -12.51 -9.70
N VAL A 223 -10.77 -13.58 -9.60
CA VAL A 223 -10.74 -14.74 -10.50
C VAL A 223 -12.16 -15.04 -11.00
N PRO A 224 -12.74 -14.22 -11.89
CA PRO A 224 -14.13 -14.34 -12.33
C PRO A 224 -14.45 -15.63 -13.11
N GLY A 225 -13.42 -16.38 -13.55
CA GLY A 225 -13.56 -17.66 -14.24
C GLY A 225 -13.57 -18.89 -13.33
N ALA A 226 -13.40 -18.74 -12.02
CA ALA A 226 -13.33 -19.86 -11.08
C ALA A 226 -14.71 -20.45 -10.77
N SER A 227 -14.77 -21.78 -10.58
CA SER A 227 -15.96 -22.48 -10.09
C SER A 227 -16.36 -21.95 -8.70
N PRO A 228 -17.65 -21.62 -8.46
CA PRO A 228 -18.12 -21.18 -7.14
C PRO A 228 -17.85 -22.18 -6.02
N GLN A 229 -17.87 -23.48 -6.34
CA GLN A 229 -17.56 -24.57 -5.41
C GLN A 229 -16.07 -24.59 -5.08
N LEU A 230 -15.22 -24.53 -6.11
CA LEU A 230 -13.76 -24.48 -5.95
C LEU A 230 -13.33 -23.32 -5.04
N THR A 231 -13.90 -22.12 -5.26
CA THR A 231 -13.54 -20.95 -4.46
C THR A 231 -13.85 -21.14 -2.97
N VAL A 232 -15.00 -21.75 -2.64
CA VAL A 232 -15.37 -22.05 -1.25
C VAL A 232 -14.41 -23.08 -0.65
N GLN A 233 -14.14 -24.17 -1.37
CA GLN A 233 -13.23 -25.22 -0.92
C GLN A 233 -11.80 -24.69 -0.69
N VAL A 234 -11.31 -23.81 -1.57
CA VAL A 234 -9.98 -23.20 -1.40
C VAL A 234 -9.96 -22.23 -0.21
N ALA A 235 -10.96 -21.38 -0.03
CA ALA A 235 -11.02 -20.49 1.13
C ALA A 235 -11.06 -21.29 2.46
N ASP A 236 -11.83 -22.38 2.52
CA ASP A 236 -11.87 -23.27 3.67
C ASP A 236 -10.52 -23.99 3.89
N ALA A 237 -9.88 -24.45 2.82
CA ALA A 237 -8.57 -25.10 2.90
C ALA A 237 -7.47 -24.13 3.38
N VAL A 238 -7.46 -22.90 2.86
CA VAL A 238 -6.55 -21.83 3.28
C VAL A 238 -6.77 -21.49 4.75
N SER A 239 -8.03 -21.37 5.20
CA SER A 239 -8.34 -21.17 6.62
C SER A 239 -7.76 -22.29 7.49
N ARG A 240 -7.92 -23.56 7.10
CA ARG A 240 -7.33 -24.70 7.82
C ARG A 240 -5.81 -24.70 7.82
N MET A 241 -5.18 -24.26 6.72
CA MET A 241 -3.73 -24.09 6.66
C MET A 241 -3.25 -23.02 7.64
N ARG A 242 -3.99 -21.90 7.78
CA ARG A 242 -3.65 -20.86 8.77
C ARG A 242 -3.75 -21.34 10.22
N ASP A 243 -4.66 -22.28 10.49
CA ASP A 243 -4.83 -22.89 11.82
C ASP A 243 -3.86 -24.06 12.09
N SER A 244 -2.97 -24.39 11.15
CA SER A 244 -2.00 -25.47 11.26
C SER A 244 -0.59 -24.97 11.66
N ASP A 245 0.33 -25.89 11.95
CA ASP A 245 1.69 -25.59 12.40
C ASP A 245 2.64 -25.06 11.30
N VAL A 246 2.11 -24.48 10.22
CA VAL A 246 2.93 -23.84 9.18
C VAL A 246 3.62 -22.59 9.72
N GLN A 247 4.86 -22.40 9.33
CA GLN A 247 5.66 -21.24 9.72
C GLN A 247 5.18 -19.97 9.04
N LYS A 248 4.76 -20.06 7.77
CA LYS A 248 4.25 -18.92 7.00
C LYS A 248 2.83 -19.22 6.49
N PRO A 249 1.81 -18.91 7.31
CA PRO A 249 0.42 -19.05 6.91
C PRO A 249 0.15 -18.31 5.59
N PRO A 250 -0.63 -18.92 4.67
CA PRO A 250 -0.97 -18.28 3.39
C PRO A 250 -1.93 -17.11 3.58
N GLY A 251 -1.67 -15.99 2.92
CA GLY A 251 -2.55 -14.83 2.89
C GLY A 251 -3.61 -14.90 1.80
N VAL A 252 -4.31 -13.79 1.59
CA VAL A 252 -5.37 -13.68 0.57
C VAL A 252 -4.75 -13.69 -0.83
N ALA A 253 -3.55 -13.14 -0.98
CA ALA A 253 -2.82 -13.17 -2.25
C ALA A 253 -2.53 -14.62 -2.69
N GLU A 254 -2.03 -15.45 -1.77
CA GLU A 254 -1.77 -16.87 -2.02
C GLU A 254 -3.05 -17.65 -2.35
N ALA A 255 -4.17 -17.32 -1.70
CA ALA A 255 -5.48 -17.92 -2.00
C ALA A 255 -5.96 -17.58 -3.42
N ILE A 256 -5.83 -16.32 -3.84
CA ILE A 256 -6.15 -15.87 -5.21
C ILE A 256 -5.27 -16.60 -6.22
N ASP A 257 -3.96 -16.67 -5.97
CA ASP A 257 -3.00 -17.37 -6.84
C ASP A 257 -3.32 -18.86 -6.95
N TRP A 258 -3.74 -19.49 -5.84
CA TRP A 258 -4.10 -20.91 -5.84
C TRP A 258 -5.36 -21.19 -6.63
N VAL A 259 -6.42 -20.38 -6.46
CA VAL A 259 -7.64 -20.50 -7.27
C VAL A 259 -7.35 -20.25 -8.75
N ALA A 260 -6.53 -19.26 -9.08
CA ALA A 260 -6.12 -19.00 -10.46
C ALA A 260 -5.36 -20.20 -11.05
N ALA A 261 -4.43 -20.80 -10.31
CA ALA A 261 -3.69 -21.99 -10.73
C ALA A 261 -4.61 -23.19 -10.98
N LEU A 262 -5.54 -23.46 -10.05
CA LEU A 262 -6.52 -24.54 -10.19
C LEU A 262 -7.46 -24.32 -11.38
N THR A 263 -7.88 -23.08 -11.62
CA THR A 263 -8.70 -22.70 -12.79
C THR A 263 -7.96 -22.95 -14.10
N VAL A 264 -6.67 -22.62 -14.17
CA VAL A 264 -5.82 -22.88 -15.35
C VAL A 264 -5.68 -24.39 -15.62
N LEU A 265 -5.68 -25.22 -14.57
CA LEU A 265 -5.64 -26.68 -14.67
C LEU A 265 -7.00 -27.31 -14.99
N GLY A 266 -8.06 -26.51 -15.11
CA GLY A 266 -9.42 -27.01 -15.37
C GLY A 266 -10.00 -27.81 -14.20
N VAL A 267 -9.61 -27.48 -12.97
CA VAL A 267 -10.12 -28.12 -11.75
C VAL A 267 -11.35 -27.35 -11.28
N ASP A 268 -12.52 -28.01 -11.24
CA ASP A 268 -13.78 -27.41 -10.77
C ASP A 268 -14.12 -27.73 -9.30
N GLU A 269 -13.49 -28.77 -8.75
CA GLU A 269 -13.64 -29.25 -7.37
C GLU A 269 -12.27 -29.62 -6.79
N LEU A 270 -12.00 -29.20 -5.56
CA LEU A 270 -10.74 -29.46 -4.88
C LEU A 270 -10.69 -30.92 -4.40
N ASP A 271 -9.71 -31.68 -4.88
CA ASP A 271 -9.40 -33.03 -4.41
C ASP A 271 -7.94 -33.14 -3.93
N VAL A 272 -7.60 -34.26 -3.30
CA VAL A 272 -6.25 -34.51 -2.75
C VAL A 272 -5.18 -34.40 -3.84
N ALA A 273 -5.46 -34.91 -5.05
CA ALA A 273 -4.51 -34.89 -6.15
C ALA A 273 -4.27 -33.49 -6.71
N ALA A 274 -5.31 -32.64 -6.75
CA ALA A 274 -5.21 -31.24 -7.10
C ALA A 274 -4.40 -30.47 -6.05
N ILE A 275 -4.70 -30.68 -4.76
CA ILE A 275 -3.97 -30.05 -3.65
C ILE A 275 -2.47 -30.39 -3.73
N ASP A 276 -2.10 -31.67 -3.78
CA ASP A 276 -0.69 -32.07 -3.76
C ASP A 276 0.09 -31.51 -4.97
N ARG A 277 -0.52 -31.51 -6.16
CA ARG A 277 0.09 -30.97 -7.39
C ARG A 277 0.24 -29.46 -7.37
N THR A 278 -0.58 -28.74 -6.59
CA THR A 278 -0.63 -27.27 -6.60
C THR A 278 -0.22 -26.64 -5.27
N LEU A 279 0.23 -27.41 -4.29
CA LEU A 279 0.54 -26.91 -2.96
C LEU A 279 1.58 -25.77 -2.96
N GLY A 280 2.53 -25.80 -3.90
CA GLY A 280 3.51 -24.71 -4.09
C GLY A 280 2.92 -23.37 -4.55
N SER A 281 1.67 -23.35 -5.03
CA SER A 281 0.96 -22.11 -5.36
C SER A 281 0.48 -21.35 -4.12
N VAL A 282 0.23 -22.06 -3.02
CA VAL A 282 -0.27 -21.49 -1.75
C VAL A 282 0.79 -21.49 -0.64
N LEU A 283 1.60 -22.55 -0.51
CA LEU A 283 2.67 -22.68 0.48
C LEU A 283 4.05 -22.58 -0.18
N LYS A 284 4.82 -21.55 0.19
CA LYS A 284 6.10 -21.22 -0.46
C LYS A 284 7.33 -21.87 0.19
N TYR A 285 7.16 -22.56 1.31
CA TYR A 285 8.23 -23.22 2.06
C TYR A 285 8.07 -24.73 1.98
N SER A 286 9.17 -25.45 1.75
CA SER A 286 9.17 -26.91 1.68
C SER A 286 8.68 -27.53 3.00
N GLU A 287 9.10 -26.95 4.11
CA GLU A 287 8.77 -27.40 5.46
C GLU A 287 7.27 -27.28 5.72
N ASP A 288 6.65 -26.16 5.32
CA ASP A 288 5.20 -25.95 5.46
C ASP A 288 4.40 -26.95 4.61
N GLN A 289 4.91 -27.27 3.41
CA GLN A 289 4.30 -28.30 2.57
C GLN A 289 4.42 -29.70 3.19
N GLU A 290 5.55 -30.02 3.82
CA GLU A 290 5.74 -31.28 4.54
C GLU A 290 4.82 -31.39 5.75
N VAL A 291 4.66 -30.31 6.53
CA VAL A 291 3.73 -30.24 7.66
C VAL A 291 2.31 -30.56 7.20
N VAL A 292 1.83 -29.91 6.14
CA VAL A 292 0.49 -30.12 5.61
C VAL A 292 0.31 -31.52 5.02
N ARG A 293 1.32 -32.07 4.35
CA ARG A 293 1.29 -33.47 3.87
C ARG A 293 1.26 -34.46 5.02
N ALA A 294 2.05 -34.24 6.07
CA ALA A 294 2.12 -35.12 7.24
C ALA A 294 0.81 -35.13 8.05
N ALA A 295 0.09 -34.00 8.09
CA ALA A 295 -1.23 -33.91 8.70
C ALA A 295 -2.31 -34.68 7.90
N GLY A 296 -2.09 -34.95 6.61
CA GLY A 296 -3.02 -35.62 5.71
C GLY A 296 -3.85 -34.62 4.90
N LEU A 297 -3.66 -34.64 3.57
CA LEU A 297 -4.31 -33.70 2.65
C LEU A 297 -5.83 -33.87 2.59
N GLU A 298 -6.37 -35.01 3.01
CA GLU A 298 -7.80 -35.26 3.12
C GLU A 298 -8.47 -34.26 4.06
N GLN A 299 -7.75 -33.76 5.06
CA GLN A 299 -8.26 -32.77 6.00
C GLN A 299 -8.54 -31.42 5.34
N LEU A 300 -7.94 -31.13 4.18
CA LEU A 300 -8.11 -29.87 3.46
C LEU A 300 -9.25 -29.89 2.44
N VAL A 301 -9.74 -31.07 2.04
CA VAL A 301 -10.81 -31.23 1.05
C VAL A 301 -12.20 -30.90 1.64
N GLY A 302 -12.31 -30.78 2.97
CA GLY A 302 -13.58 -30.57 3.67
C GLY A 302 -14.45 -31.84 3.76
N PRO A 303 -15.47 -31.87 4.64
CA PRO A 303 -16.44 -32.96 4.64
C PRO A 303 -17.25 -32.92 3.34
N ARG A 304 -17.39 -34.09 2.69
CA ARG A 304 -18.28 -34.30 1.55
C ARG A 304 -19.75 -34.11 1.94
#